data_AF-A0A699RJ88-F1
#
_entry.id   AF-A0A699RJ88-F1
#
_cell.length_a   1.000
_cell.length_b   1.000
_cell.length_c   1.000
_cell.angle_alpha   90.00
_cell.angle_beta   90.00
_cell.angle_gamma   90.00
#
_symmetry.space_group_name_H-M   'P 1'
#
loop_
_entity.id
_entity.type
_entity.pdbx_description
1 polymer ?
#
loop_
_entity_poly.entity_id
_entity_poly.type
_entity_poly.pdbx_seq_one_letter_code
_entity_poly.pdbx_strand_id
1 'polypeptide(L)'
;MEWHEYKHLDWISVCHDDDQIYKFKEGDFKRLRLQDIEDMLLLLNKDKKNRLMRIDELHKFSDGTINDVRNALDDRLKGIRMQYLSSTIWRKGD
;
A
#
# COMPACT_ATOMS: atom_id res chain seq x y z
N MET A 1 -1.89 -47.23 16.58
CA MET A 1 -2.63 -46.02 16.16
C MET A 1 -2.07 -44.88 17.01
N GLU A 2 -1.06 -44.20 16.47
CA GLU A 2 -0.26 -43.21 17.19
C GLU A 2 -1.02 -41.88 17.24
N TRP A 3 -1.46 -41.51 18.43
CA TRP A 3 -1.82 -40.13 18.73
C TRP A 3 -0.57 -39.47 19.31
N HIS A 4 0.12 -38.65 18.52
CA HIS A 4 1.08 -37.73 19.10
C HIS A 4 0.27 -36.67 19.86
N GLU A 5 0.30 -36.78 21.19
CA GLU A 5 -0.14 -35.72 22.10
C GLU A 5 0.59 -34.42 21.72
N TYR A 6 -0.14 -33.52 21.06
CA TYR A 6 0.27 -32.13 20.87
C TYR A 6 0.38 -31.50 22.27
N LYS A 7 1.59 -31.46 22.81
CA LYS A 7 1.87 -30.86 24.13
C LYS A 7 1.51 -29.38 24.10
N HIS A 8 0.50 -29.03 24.90
CA HIS A 8 0.15 -27.73 25.47
C HIS A 8 0.86 -26.50 24.89
N LEU A 9 0.15 -25.75 24.05
CA LEU A 9 0.52 -24.39 23.66
C LEU A 9 0.11 -23.42 24.78
N ASP A 10 0.90 -23.38 25.85
CA ASP A 10 0.60 -22.60 27.05
C ASP A 10 0.60 -21.07 26.80
N TRP A 11 1.21 -20.61 25.71
CA TRP A 11 1.34 -19.19 25.35
C TRP A 11 1.11 -18.96 23.85
N ILE A 12 0.25 -18.00 23.53
CA ILE A 12 0.04 -17.47 22.18
C ILE A 12 0.53 -16.03 22.16
N SER A 13 1.45 -15.72 21.25
CA SER A 13 1.94 -14.36 21.04
C SER A 13 1.39 -13.81 19.74
N VAL A 14 0.72 -12.66 19.78
CA VAL A 14 0.22 -11.93 18.60
C VAL A 14 1.12 -10.71 18.40
N CYS A 15 1.81 -10.65 17.28
CA CYS A 15 2.68 -9.53 16.90
C CYS A 15 1.88 -8.55 16.02
N HIS A 16 1.74 -7.29 16.45
CA HIS A 16 1.15 -6.22 15.65
C HIS A 16 2.22 -5.47 14.86
N ASP A 17 1.80 -4.71 13.84
CA ASP A 17 2.67 -3.87 13.01
C ASP A 17 3.31 -2.69 13.76
N ASP A 18 2.85 -2.38 14.98
CA ASP A 18 3.41 -1.33 15.85
C ASP A 18 4.52 -1.85 16.78
N ASP A 19 5.17 -2.97 16.42
CA ASP A 19 6.18 -3.68 17.21
C ASP A 19 5.70 -4.19 18.59
N GLN A 20 4.39 -4.11 18.88
CA GLN A 20 3.81 -4.61 20.12
C GLN A 20 3.47 -6.10 20.00
N ILE A 21 3.98 -6.88 20.96
CA ILE A 21 3.71 -8.32 21.08
C ILE A 21 2.78 -8.55 22.26
N TYR A 22 1.55 -8.93 21.98
CA TYR A 22 0.57 -9.33 22.98
C TYR A 22 0.72 -10.82 23.28
N LYS A 23 0.87 -11.18 24.55
CA LYS A 23 1.03 -12.58 24.99
C LYS A 23 -0.20 -13.03 25.78
N PHE A 24 -0.82 -14.12 25.35
CA PHE A 24 -2.01 -14.72 25.96
C PHE A 24 -1.69 -16.12 26.44
N LYS A 25 -2.21 -16.53 27.60
CA LYS A 25 -2.16 -17.93 28.02
C LYS A 25 -3.38 -18.70 27.55
N GLU A 26 -3.25 -20.00 27.30
CA GLU A 26 -4.36 -20.87 26.85
C GLU A 26 -5.60 -20.80 27.78
N GLY A 27 -5.37 -20.60 29.09
CA GLY A 27 -6.44 -20.41 30.09
C GLY A 27 -7.14 -19.05 30.06
N ASP A 28 -6.53 -18.03 29.45
CA ASP A 28 -7.10 -16.68 29.35
C ASP A 28 -8.06 -16.55 28.16
N PHE A 29 -8.05 -17.49 27.21
CA PHE A 29 -8.98 -17.48 26.07
C PHE A 29 -10.45 -17.61 26.49
N LYS A 30 -10.74 -18.24 27.63
CA LYS A 30 -12.10 -18.29 28.20
C LYS A 30 -12.52 -16.96 28.84
N ARG A 31 -11.57 -16.08 29.15
CA ARG A 31 -11.78 -14.73 29.71
C ARG A 31 -11.60 -13.63 28.67
N LEU A 32 -11.03 -13.91 27.49
CA LEU A 32 -11.10 -13.04 26.33
C LEU A 32 -12.58 -12.84 26.03
N ARG A 33 -13.12 -11.69 26.42
CA ARG A 33 -14.48 -11.35 26.09
C ARG A 33 -14.49 -11.02 24.60
N LEU A 34 -15.63 -11.27 23.95
CA LEU A 34 -15.85 -10.85 22.57
C LEU A 34 -15.44 -9.38 22.35
N GLN A 35 -15.62 -8.55 23.39
CA GLN A 35 -15.17 -7.16 23.44
C GLN A 35 -13.66 -6.97 23.17
N ASP A 36 -12.79 -7.81 23.73
CA ASP A 36 -11.34 -7.67 23.56
C ASP A 36 -10.92 -8.04 22.12
N ILE A 37 -11.63 -9.00 21.50
CA ILE A 37 -11.46 -9.37 20.09
C ILE A 37 -11.98 -8.26 19.17
N GLU A 38 -13.13 -7.67 19.51
CA GLU A 38 -13.69 -6.53 18.80
C GLU A 38 -12.75 -5.31 18.85
N ASP A 39 -12.18 -5.01 20.01
CA ASP A 39 -11.26 -3.89 20.19
C ASP A 39 -9.96 -4.10 19.39
N MET A 40 -9.42 -5.32 19.37
CA MET A 40 -8.29 -5.67 18.50
C MET A 40 -8.62 -5.52 17.01
N LEU A 41 -9.80 -6.01 16.59
CA LEU A 41 -10.23 -5.91 15.20
C LEU A 41 -10.49 -4.44 14.80
N LEU A 42 -11.02 -3.64 15.72
CA LEU A 42 -11.27 -2.21 15.52
C LEU A 42 -9.95 -1.44 15.34
N LEU A 43 -8.93 -1.75 16.15
CA LEU A 43 -7.60 -1.16 16.03
C LEU A 43 -7.00 -1.48 14.66
N LEU A 44 -6.98 -2.75 14.27
CA LEU A 44 -6.46 -3.18 12.97
C LEU A 44 -7.17 -2.48 11.80
N ASN A 45 -8.49 -2.34 11.88
CA ASN A 45 -9.28 -1.65 10.85
C ASN A 45 -8.97 -0.15 10.80
N LYS A 46 -8.71 0.49 11.93
CA LYS A 46 -8.32 1.90 12.02
C LYS A 46 -6.96 2.14 11.36
N ASP A 47 -5.97 1.29 11.64
CA ASP A 47 -4.64 1.43 11.05
C ASP A 47 -4.64 1.14 9.56
N LYS A 48 -5.41 0.14 9.12
CA LYS A 48 -5.64 -0.12 7.70
C LYS A 48 -6.27 1.09 7.00
N LYS A 49 -7.27 1.74 7.61
CA LYS A 49 -7.89 2.95 7.07
C LYS A 49 -6.91 4.12 6.98
N ASN A 50 -6.10 4.34 8.01
CA ASN A 50 -5.07 5.38 8.02
C ASN A 50 -4.01 5.15 6.94
N ARG A 51 -3.57 3.90 6.73
CA ARG A 51 -2.63 3.55 5.65
C ARG A 51 -3.23 3.81 4.27
N LEU A 52 -4.50 3.46 4.07
CA LEU A 52 -5.19 3.73 2.81
C LEU A 52 -5.32 5.23 2.52
N MET A 53 -5.63 6.05 3.54
CA MET A 53 -5.67 7.51 3.41
C MET A 53 -4.30 8.08 2.97
N ARG A 54 -3.20 7.61 3.58
CA ARG A 54 -1.85 8.03 3.20
C ARG A 54 -1.51 7.66 1.75
N ILE A 55 -1.95 6.49 1.28
CA ILE A 55 -1.72 6.05 -0.11
C ILE A 55 -2.54 6.90 -1.08
N ASP A 56 -3.80 7.23 -0.76
CA ASP A 56 -4.65 8.10 -1.59
C ASP A 56 -4.05 9.52 -1.73
N GLU A 57 -3.56 10.09 -0.63
CA GLU A 57 -2.87 11.37 -0.65
C GLU A 57 -1.59 11.33 -1.50
N LEU A 58 -0.74 10.32 -1.30
CA LEU A 58 0.47 10.13 -2.12
C LEU A 58 0.15 9.93 -3.60
N HIS A 59 -0.94 9.22 -3.92
CA HIS A 59 -1.41 9.04 -5.29
C HIS A 59 -1.81 10.38 -5.92
N LYS A 60 -2.57 11.23 -5.20
CA LYS A 60 -2.94 12.57 -5.68
C LYS A 60 -1.73 13.48 -5.92
N PHE A 61 -0.74 13.44 -5.03
CA PHE A 61 0.52 14.17 -5.21
C PHE A 61 1.32 13.66 -6.42
N SER A 62 1.34 12.35 -6.60
CA SER A 62 2.02 11.70 -7.73
C SER A 62 1.34 12.03 -9.06
N ASP A 63 0.00 12.00 -9.13
CA ASP A 63 -0.75 12.24 -10.37
C ASP A 63 -0.50 13.63 -10.94
N GLY A 64 -0.53 14.67 -10.10
CA GLY A 64 -0.24 16.04 -10.54
C GLY A 64 1.17 16.18 -11.14
N THR A 65 2.17 15.70 -10.39
CA THR A 65 3.57 15.75 -10.82
C THR A 65 3.81 14.94 -12.10
N ILE A 66 3.24 13.73 -12.18
CA ILE A 66 3.36 12.85 -13.35
C ILE A 66 2.65 13.49 -14.56
N ASN A 67 1.50 14.14 -14.37
CA ASN A 67 0.78 14.81 -15.43
C ASN A 67 1.56 16.00 -16.00
N ASP A 68 2.21 16.80 -15.15
CA ASP A 68 3.04 17.91 -15.58
C ASP A 68 4.28 17.44 -16.36
N VAL A 69 4.94 16.38 -15.89
CA VAL A 69 6.05 15.75 -16.61
C VAL A 69 5.60 15.21 -17.98
N ARG A 70 4.44 14.54 -18.03
CA ARG A 70 3.87 14.04 -19.29
C ARG A 70 3.58 15.17 -20.28
N ASN A 71 3.01 16.28 -19.81
CA ASN A 71 2.72 17.44 -20.65
C ASN A 71 4.00 18.08 -21.20
N ALA A 72 5.02 18.31 -20.36
CA ALA A 72 6.29 18.89 -20.79
C ALA A 72 7.02 18.01 -21.84
N LEU A 73 6.92 16.68 -21.68
CA LEU A 73 7.45 15.73 -22.66
C LEU A 73 6.68 15.78 -23.98
N ASP A 74 5.35 15.83 -23.93
CA ASP A 74 4.50 15.93 -25.13
C ASP A 74 4.77 17.22 -25.92
N ASP A 75 4.91 18.35 -25.24
CA ASP A 75 5.22 19.64 -25.87
C ASP A 75 6.61 19.62 -26.53
N ARG A 76 7.61 19.04 -25.86
CA ARG A 76 8.95 18.88 -26.46
C ARG A 76 8.90 17.95 -27.68
N LEU A 77 8.14 16.87 -27.62
CA LEU A 77 7.96 15.95 -28.74
C LEU A 77 7.28 16.63 -29.91
N LYS A 78 6.24 17.44 -29.67
CA LYS A 78 5.60 18.27 -30.71
C LYS A 78 6.60 19.22 -31.36
N GLY A 79 7.45 19.88 -30.57
CA GLY A 79 8.52 20.73 -31.09
C GLY A 79 9.47 19.99 -32.03
N ILE A 80 9.92 18.80 -31.65
CA ILE A 80 10.80 17.95 -32.50
C ILE A 80 10.07 17.53 -33.79
N ARG A 81 8.81 17.13 -33.70
CA ARG A 81 8.00 16.74 -34.87
C ARG A 81 7.82 17.92 -35.84
N MET A 82 7.53 19.12 -35.33
CA MET A 82 7.42 20.33 -36.15
C MET A 82 8.73 20.68 -36.87
N GLN A 83 9.87 20.57 -36.18
CA GLN A 83 11.18 20.80 -36.78
C GLN A 83 11.46 19.81 -37.92
N TYR A 84 11.27 18.51 -37.66
CA TYR A 84 11.49 17.48 -38.67
C TYR A 84 10.60 17.67 -39.90
N LEU A 85 9.30 17.93 -39.71
CA LEU A 85 8.37 18.21 -40.81
C LEU A 85 8.78 19.44 -41.63
N SER A 86 9.18 20.53 -40.95
CA SER A 86 9.67 21.74 -41.62
C SER A 86 10.93 21.42 -42.45
N SER A 87 11.90 20.71 -41.88
CA SER A 87 13.11 20.30 -42.60
C SER A 87 12.83 19.38 -43.80
N THR A 88 11.74 18.60 -43.76
CA THR A 88 11.37 17.69 -44.85
C THR A 88 10.69 18.42 -46.01
N ILE A 89 9.90 19.46 -45.72
CA ILE A 89 9.23 20.28 -46.75
C ILE A 89 10.24 21.08 -47.57
N TRP A 90 11.24 21.69 -46.92
CA TRP A 90 12.27 22.47 -47.63
C TRP A 90 13.19 21.63 -48.52
N ARG A 91 13.41 20.35 -48.23
CA ARG A 91 14.21 19.46 -49.08
C ARG A 91 13.49 18.90 -50.31
N LYS A 92 12.16 19.10 -50.41
CA LYS A 92 11.34 18.55 -51.50
C LYS A 92 11.03 19.59 -52.59
N GLY A 93 11.54 20.81 -52.43
CA GLY A 93 11.38 21.94 -53.36
C GLY A 93 12.59 22.25 -54.22
N ASP A 94 13.67 21.47 -54.10
CA ASP A 94 14.79 21.39 -55.06
C ASP A 94 14.52 20.25 -56.06
#